data_AF-A0A5B7GDE2-F1
#
_entry.id   AF-A0A5B7GDE2-F1
#
_cell.length_a   1.000
_cell.length_b   1.000
_cell.length_c   1.000
_cell.angle_alpha   90.00
_cell.angle_beta   90.00
_cell.angle_gamma   90.00
#
_symmetry.space_group_name_H-M   'P 1'
#
loop_
_entity.id
_entity.type
_entity.pdbx_description
1 polymer ?
#
loop_
_entity_poly.entity_id
_entity_poly.type
_entity_poly.pdbx_seq_one_letter_code
_entity_poly.pdbx_strand_id
1 'polypeptide(L)'
;MKEPVKEETISMTQKVIQSKEEEEKKQIKMAQEKTCEAAMKRRMKEEKKLEKQVEEDMKTILKQMREEQEEEDQKENENKEKEMKKKEVIFKDNLKEKLRKEMEIEKERTEKMEQAEAKEEEEKEAIKEKDQQIKEKEEDVEMEEEKQTGENGRRGTAEGWTRGRKDDAANWFSDRQSYNRFGGWSKGRDALDSGRGDTGVGTGPHAAGVTDYDAVYRLSYQEALER
;
A
#
# COMPACT_ATOMS: atom_id res chain seq x y z
N MET A 1 111.85 -42.84 -62.31
CA MET A 1 111.30 -41.69 -61.57
C MET A 1 110.21 -41.03 -62.43
N LYS A 2 108.93 -41.42 -62.29
CA LYS A 2 107.78 -40.82 -63.00
C LYS A 2 106.48 -41.01 -62.19
N GLU A 3 106.42 -40.43 -60.99
CA GLU A 3 105.18 -40.47 -60.16
C GLU A 3 104.66 -39.14 -59.59
N PRO A 4 105.35 -37.97 -59.60
CA PRO A 4 104.81 -36.77 -58.92
C PRO A 4 103.64 -36.08 -59.65
N VAL A 5 103.56 -36.20 -60.98
CA VAL A 5 102.54 -35.50 -61.79
C VAL A 5 101.11 -36.06 -61.58
N LYS A 6 100.99 -37.35 -61.21
CA LYS A 6 99.69 -37.99 -60.94
C LYS A 6 99.12 -37.58 -59.58
N GLU A 7 99.98 -37.40 -58.58
CA GLU A 7 99.53 -37.00 -57.23
C GLU A 7 99.08 -35.54 -57.20
N GLU A 8 99.78 -34.65 -57.91
CA GLU A 8 99.39 -33.24 -58.02
C GLU A 8 98.06 -33.06 -58.77
N THR A 9 97.84 -33.80 -59.85
CA THR A 9 96.57 -33.75 -60.60
C THR A 9 95.40 -34.28 -59.78
N ILE A 10 95.58 -35.37 -59.03
CA ILE A 10 94.56 -35.89 -58.10
C ILE A 10 94.25 -34.87 -56.99
N SER A 11 95.27 -34.26 -56.39
CA SER A 11 95.12 -33.22 -55.36
C SER A 11 94.38 -31.98 -55.87
N MET A 12 94.69 -31.52 -57.08
CA MET A 12 93.96 -30.40 -57.71
C MET A 12 92.50 -30.76 -58.00
N THR A 13 92.21 -31.97 -58.50
CA THR A 13 90.82 -32.40 -58.71
C THR A 13 90.03 -32.52 -57.42
N GLN A 14 90.63 -33.02 -56.33
CA GLN A 14 89.97 -33.09 -55.02
C GLN A 14 89.64 -31.71 -54.47
N LYS A 15 90.54 -30.73 -54.61
CA LYS A 15 90.27 -29.33 -54.19
C LYS A 15 89.13 -28.69 -54.98
N VAL A 16 89.05 -28.94 -56.28
CA VAL A 16 87.95 -28.44 -57.12
C VAL A 16 86.62 -29.08 -56.72
N ILE A 17 86.60 -30.38 -56.41
CA ILE A 17 85.39 -31.06 -55.93
C ILE A 17 84.94 -30.49 -54.58
N GLN A 18 85.86 -30.34 -53.62
CA GLN A 18 85.56 -29.76 -52.30
C GLN A 18 85.03 -28.31 -52.42
N SER A 19 85.62 -27.49 -53.28
CA SER A 19 85.14 -26.13 -53.53
C SER A 19 83.72 -26.11 -54.10
N LYS A 20 83.40 -27.02 -55.02
CA LYS A 20 82.06 -27.15 -55.60
C LYS A 20 81.04 -27.64 -54.56
N GLU A 21 81.41 -28.60 -53.73
CA GLU A 21 80.56 -29.08 -52.63
C GLU A 21 80.28 -27.98 -51.60
N GLU A 22 81.26 -27.12 -51.29
CA GLU A 22 81.06 -25.97 -50.42
C GLU A 22 80.14 -24.91 -51.03
N GLU A 23 80.29 -24.63 -52.33
CA GLU A 23 79.39 -23.74 -53.06
C GLU A 23 77.96 -24.28 -53.11
N GLU A 24 77.79 -25.57 -53.36
CA GLU A 24 76.47 -26.23 -53.37
C GLU A 24 75.83 -26.19 -51.98
N LYS A 25 76.58 -26.49 -50.91
CA LYS A 25 76.10 -26.37 -49.52
C LYS A 25 75.66 -24.94 -49.18
N LYS A 26 76.40 -23.92 -49.65
CA LYS A 26 76.02 -22.51 -49.48
C LYS A 26 74.74 -22.17 -50.24
N GLN A 27 74.59 -22.65 -51.47
CA GLN A 27 73.38 -22.45 -52.26
C GLN A 27 72.16 -23.13 -51.64
N ILE A 28 72.30 -24.37 -51.17
CA ILE A 28 71.26 -25.10 -50.45
C ILE A 28 70.85 -24.35 -49.19
N LYS A 29 71.81 -23.87 -48.39
CA LYS A 29 71.51 -23.10 -47.17
C LYS A 29 70.76 -21.81 -47.48
N MET A 30 71.21 -21.04 -48.48
CA MET A 30 70.50 -19.82 -48.91
C MET A 30 69.08 -20.12 -49.44
N ALA A 31 68.89 -21.22 -50.16
CA ALA A 31 67.58 -21.65 -50.63
C ALA A 31 66.67 -22.04 -49.46
N GLN A 32 67.19 -22.80 -48.49
CA GLN A 32 66.47 -23.15 -47.26
C GLN A 32 66.05 -21.92 -46.46
N GLU A 33 66.96 -20.96 -46.24
CA GLU A 33 66.66 -19.70 -45.55
C GLU A 33 65.54 -18.91 -46.25
N LYS A 34 65.61 -18.77 -47.58
CA LYS A 34 64.57 -18.09 -48.37
C LYS A 34 63.21 -18.80 -48.29
N THR A 35 63.21 -20.13 -48.34
CA THR A 35 61.95 -20.91 -48.22
C THR A 35 61.36 -20.81 -46.82
N CYS A 36 62.20 -20.82 -45.78
CA CYS A 36 61.80 -20.63 -44.39
C CYS A 36 61.22 -19.23 -44.16
N GLU A 37 61.88 -18.18 -44.66
CA GLU A 37 61.40 -16.80 -44.59
C GLU A 37 60.05 -16.64 -45.32
N ALA A 38 59.90 -17.22 -46.51
CA ALA A 38 58.66 -17.21 -47.25
C ALA A 38 57.52 -17.94 -46.50
N ALA A 39 57.82 -19.08 -45.88
CA ALA A 39 56.86 -19.83 -45.08
C ALA A 39 56.42 -19.05 -43.83
N MET A 40 57.36 -18.41 -43.12
CA MET A 40 57.04 -17.54 -41.98
C MET A 40 56.16 -16.36 -42.41
N LYS A 41 56.47 -15.69 -43.53
CA LYS A 41 55.65 -14.59 -44.05
C LYS A 41 54.24 -15.04 -44.43
N ARG A 42 54.06 -16.27 -44.93
CA ARG A 42 52.72 -16.83 -45.21
C ARG A 42 51.95 -17.09 -43.92
N ARG A 43 52.57 -17.76 -42.94
CA ARG A 43 51.96 -18.00 -41.62
C ARG A 43 51.53 -16.70 -40.93
N MET A 44 52.41 -15.71 -40.87
CA MET A 44 52.09 -14.39 -40.29
C MET A 44 50.92 -13.69 -41.00
N LYS A 45 50.75 -13.89 -42.31
CA LYS A 45 49.61 -13.34 -43.07
C LYS A 45 48.33 -14.10 -42.77
N GLU A 46 48.40 -15.41 -42.62
CA GLU A 46 47.25 -16.26 -42.26
C GLU A 46 46.79 -15.99 -40.83
N GLU A 47 47.72 -15.89 -39.87
CA GLU A 47 47.42 -15.50 -38.49
C GLU A 47 46.71 -14.15 -38.43
N LYS A 48 47.22 -13.12 -39.12
CA LYS A 48 46.56 -11.81 -39.17
C LYS A 48 45.18 -11.84 -39.82
N LYS A 49 44.93 -12.76 -40.75
CA LYS A 49 43.59 -12.94 -41.34
C LYS A 49 42.64 -13.59 -40.34
N LEU A 50 43.12 -14.63 -39.65
CA LEU A 50 42.34 -15.31 -38.61
C LEU A 50 42.03 -14.37 -37.45
N GLU A 51 43.01 -13.56 -36.99
CA GLU A 51 42.79 -12.56 -35.94
C GLU A 51 41.68 -11.58 -36.32
N LYS A 52 41.70 -11.05 -37.55
CA LYS A 52 40.64 -10.16 -38.04
C LYS A 52 39.28 -10.84 -38.12
N GLN A 53 39.25 -12.08 -38.60
CA GLN A 53 38.03 -12.86 -38.68
C GLN A 53 37.43 -13.10 -37.29
N VAL A 54 38.26 -13.50 -36.32
CA VAL A 54 37.83 -13.68 -34.93
C VAL A 54 37.34 -12.36 -34.32
N GLU A 55 37.98 -11.23 -34.62
CA GLU A 55 37.51 -9.91 -34.16
C GLU A 55 36.14 -9.54 -34.75
N GLU A 56 35.90 -9.82 -36.03
CA GLU A 56 34.62 -9.61 -36.70
C GLU A 56 33.52 -10.53 -36.17
N ASP A 57 33.85 -11.81 -35.95
CA ASP A 57 32.94 -12.80 -35.36
C ASP A 57 32.56 -12.41 -33.93
N MET A 58 33.53 -12.00 -33.10
CA MET A 58 33.25 -11.50 -31.74
C MET A 58 32.37 -10.26 -31.74
N LYS A 59 32.59 -9.30 -32.65
CA LYS A 59 31.73 -8.12 -32.79
C LYS A 59 30.30 -8.51 -33.15
N THR A 60 30.14 -9.50 -34.01
CA THR A 60 28.83 -10.00 -34.42
C THR A 60 28.11 -10.69 -33.25
N ILE A 61 28.80 -11.54 -32.50
CA ILE A 61 28.27 -12.21 -31.31
C ILE A 61 27.85 -11.19 -30.25
N LEU A 62 28.71 -10.21 -29.94
CA LEU A 62 28.39 -9.18 -28.95
C LEU A 62 27.19 -8.32 -29.38
N LYS A 63 27.02 -8.08 -30.68
CA LYS A 63 25.86 -7.39 -31.22
C LYS A 63 24.59 -8.23 -31.03
N GLN A 64 24.63 -9.52 -31.37
CA GLN A 64 23.49 -10.43 -31.19
C GLN A 64 23.09 -10.54 -29.71
N MET A 65 24.06 -10.73 -28.80
CA MET A 65 23.79 -10.77 -27.36
C MET A 65 23.13 -9.49 -26.85
N ARG A 66 23.53 -8.33 -27.37
CA ARG A 66 22.90 -7.05 -27.01
C ARG A 66 21.47 -6.97 -27.53
N GLU A 67 21.23 -7.34 -28.79
CA GLU A 67 19.90 -7.34 -29.39
C GLU A 67 18.95 -8.31 -28.66
N GLU A 68 19.43 -9.50 -28.30
CA GLU A 68 18.67 -10.48 -27.49
C GLU A 68 18.35 -9.93 -26.10
N GLN A 69 19.32 -9.30 -25.43
CA GLN A 69 19.10 -8.68 -24.12
C GLN A 69 18.09 -7.54 -24.19
N GLU A 70 18.18 -6.67 -25.20
CA GLU A 70 17.21 -5.59 -25.42
C GLU A 70 15.80 -6.14 -25.71
N GLU A 71 15.68 -7.24 -26.45
CA GLU A 71 14.39 -7.90 -26.70
C GLU A 71 13.79 -8.53 -25.44
N GLU A 72 14.62 -9.17 -24.59
CA GLU A 72 14.19 -9.69 -23.29
C GLU A 72 13.72 -8.57 -22.36
N ASP A 73 14.49 -7.49 -22.25
CA ASP A 73 14.14 -6.32 -21.43
C ASP A 73 12.82 -5.68 -21.90
N GLN A 74 12.60 -5.58 -23.22
CA GLN A 74 11.35 -5.10 -23.79
C GLN A 74 10.17 -6.00 -23.43
N LYS A 75 10.31 -7.32 -23.60
CA LYS A 75 9.27 -8.29 -23.23
C LYS A 75 8.94 -8.25 -21.74
N GLU A 76 9.95 -8.13 -20.89
CA GLU A 76 9.75 -8.02 -19.44
C GLU A 76 8.98 -6.73 -19.09
N ASN A 77 9.36 -5.60 -19.69
CA ASN A 77 8.69 -4.32 -19.48
C ASN A 77 7.23 -4.35 -19.96
N GLU A 78 6.95 -4.92 -21.14
CA GLU A 78 5.58 -5.09 -21.62
C GLU A 78 4.74 -5.97 -20.70
N ASN A 79 5.32 -7.06 -20.18
CA ASN A 79 4.62 -7.94 -19.25
C ASN A 79 4.31 -7.23 -17.93
N LYS A 80 5.27 -6.49 -17.37
CA LYS A 80 5.05 -5.66 -16.18
C LYS A 80 3.96 -4.62 -16.41
N GLU A 81 3.96 -3.95 -17.57
CA GLU A 81 2.92 -2.97 -17.91
C GLU A 81 1.53 -3.62 -18.01
N LYS A 82 1.43 -4.79 -18.66
CA LYS A 82 0.18 -5.57 -18.74
C LYS A 82 -0.31 -5.99 -17.36
N GLU A 83 0.58 -6.42 -16.47
CA GLU A 83 0.21 -6.75 -15.09
C GLU A 83 -0.26 -5.55 -14.29
N MET A 84 0.43 -4.41 -14.41
CA MET A 84 0.03 -3.16 -13.75
C MET A 84 -1.35 -2.70 -14.22
N LYS A 85 -1.61 -2.75 -15.53
CA LYS A 85 -2.94 -2.44 -16.10
C LYS A 85 -4.02 -3.39 -15.57
N LYS A 86 -3.74 -4.69 -15.47
CA LYS A 86 -4.68 -5.66 -14.88
C LYS A 86 -4.99 -5.33 -13.42
N LYS A 87 -3.95 -5.04 -12.62
CA LYS A 87 -4.11 -4.63 -11.21
C LYS A 87 -4.89 -3.34 -11.08
N GLU A 88 -4.68 -2.37 -11.96
CA GLU A 88 -5.41 -1.10 -11.99
C GLU A 88 -6.89 -1.31 -12.30
N VAL A 89 -7.23 -2.16 -13.26
CA VAL A 89 -8.63 -2.51 -13.57
C VAL A 89 -9.30 -3.15 -12.35
N ILE A 90 -8.67 -4.16 -11.75
CA ILE A 90 -9.18 -4.83 -10.55
C ILE A 90 -9.38 -3.82 -9.41
N PHE A 91 -8.42 -2.92 -9.20
CA PHE A 91 -8.51 -1.90 -8.18
C PHE A 91 -9.70 -0.95 -8.42
N LYS A 92 -9.88 -0.48 -9.66
CA LYS A 92 -11.01 0.37 -10.04
C LYS A 92 -12.35 -0.33 -9.86
N ASP A 93 -12.44 -1.60 -10.24
CA ASP A 93 -13.68 -2.36 -10.11
C ASP A 93 -14.03 -2.61 -8.64
N ASN A 94 -13.04 -2.95 -7.81
CA ASN A 94 -13.21 -3.06 -6.35
C ASN A 94 -13.65 -1.73 -5.72
N LEU A 95 -13.08 -0.61 -6.17
CA LEU A 95 -13.47 0.73 -5.69
C LEU A 95 -14.92 1.05 -6.08
N LYS A 96 -15.32 0.76 -7.32
CA LYS A 96 -16.71 0.93 -7.78
C LYS A 96 -17.66 0.06 -6.98
N GLU A 97 -17.30 -1.18 -6.68
CA GLU A 97 -18.14 -2.07 -5.88
C GLU A 97 -18.30 -1.57 -4.45
N LYS A 98 -17.22 -1.08 -3.82
CA LYS A 98 -17.29 -0.44 -2.50
C LYS A 98 -18.21 0.77 -2.51
N LEU A 99 -18.07 1.67 -3.48
CA LEU A 99 -18.94 2.84 -3.61
C LEU A 99 -20.41 2.47 -3.82
N ARG A 100 -20.68 1.41 -4.60
CA ARG A 100 -22.07 0.90 -4.76
C ARG A 100 -22.65 0.41 -3.44
N LYS A 101 -21.87 -0.34 -2.67
CA LYS A 101 -22.28 -0.84 -1.34
C LYS A 101 -22.50 0.31 -0.36
N GLU A 102 -21.62 1.31 -0.33
CA GLU A 102 -21.79 2.50 0.51
C GLU A 102 -23.05 3.28 0.14
N MET A 103 -23.32 3.48 -1.15
CA MET A 103 -24.54 4.13 -1.63
C MET A 103 -25.81 3.34 -1.26
N GLU A 104 -25.76 2.00 -1.29
CA GLU A 104 -26.88 1.15 -0.89
C GLU A 104 -27.13 1.24 0.62
N ILE A 105 -26.07 1.22 1.44
CA ILE A 105 -26.16 1.42 2.89
C ILE A 105 -26.72 2.81 3.22
N GLU A 106 -26.29 3.85 2.49
CA GLU A 106 -26.79 5.21 2.70
C GLU A 106 -28.28 5.31 2.37
N LYS A 107 -28.73 4.70 1.27
CA LYS A 107 -30.16 4.60 0.92
C LYS A 107 -30.98 3.86 1.97
N GLU A 108 -30.52 2.70 2.42
CA GLU A 108 -31.22 1.97 3.50
C GLU A 108 -31.29 2.80 4.79
N ARG A 109 -30.25 3.58 5.08
CA ARG A 109 -30.21 4.46 6.25
C ARG A 109 -31.21 5.62 6.11
N THR A 110 -31.30 6.23 4.93
CA THR A 110 -32.29 7.29 4.68
C THR A 110 -33.71 6.75 4.75
N GLU A 111 -33.98 5.59 4.16
CA GLU A 111 -35.31 4.95 4.23
C GLU A 111 -35.72 4.62 5.67
N LYS A 112 -34.78 4.14 6.50
CA LYS A 112 -35.04 3.90 7.94
C LYS A 112 -35.27 5.19 8.71
N MET A 113 -34.60 6.28 8.34
CA MET A 113 -34.80 7.59 8.95
C MET A 113 -36.18 8.14 8.59
N GLU A 114 -36.57 8.08 7.33
CA GLU A 114 -37.91 8.49 6.85
C GLU A 114 -39.03 7.68 7.53
N GLN A 115 -38.85 6.37 7.70
CA GLN A 115 -39.81 5.54 8.45
C GLN A 115 -39.89 5.90 9.93
N ALA A 116 -38.77 6.30 10.55
CA ALA A 116 -38.75 6.74 11.93
C ALA A 116 -39.44 8.10 12.10
N GLU A 117 -39.20 9.04 11.19
CA GLU A 117 -39.84 10.35 11.17
C GLU A 117 -41.36 10.23 10.97
N ALA A 118 -41.81 9.39 10.04
CA ALA A 118 -43.24 9.13 9.82
C ALA A 118 -43.93 8.57 11.08
N LYS A 119 -43.28 7.63 11.78
CA LYS A 119 -43.80 7.08 13.04
C LYS A 119 -43.83 8.11 14.16
N GLU A 120 -42.81 8.98 14.23
CA GLU A 120 -42.77 10.05 15.22
C GLU A 120 -43.90 11.07 14.97
N GLU A 121 -44.23 11.36 13.72
CA GLU A 121 -45.39 12.19 13.36
C GLU A 121 -46.71 11.54 13.75
N GLU A 122 -46.92 10.25 13.45
CA GLU A 122 -48.11 9.49 13.89
C GLU A 122 -48.26 9.48 15.43
N GLU A 123 -47.18 9.24 16.17
CA GLU A 123 -47.20 9.27 17.64
C GLU A 123 -47.54 10.67 18.17
N LYS A 124 -47.01 11.73 17.55
CA LYS A 124 -47.35 13.12 17.93
C LYS A 124 -48.82 13.44 17.67
N GLU A 125 -49.40 12.98 16.56
CA GLU A 125 -50.82 13.15 16.28
C GLU A 125 -51.68 12.36 17.26
N ALA A 126 -51.32 11.11 17.58
CA ALA A 126 -52.02 10.29 18.57
C ALA A 126 -51.96 10.90 19.98
N ILE A 127 -50.85 11.52 20.37
CA ILE A 127 -50.73 12.24 21.64
C ILE A 127 -51.63 13.48 21.64
N LYS A 128 -51.63 14.27 20.56
CA LYS A 128 -52.51 15.44 20.44
C LYS A 128 -53.98 15.06 20.52
N GLU A 129 -54.38 13.97 19.86
CA GLU A 129 -55.76 13.46 19.91
C GLU A 129 -56.12 13.01 21.33
N LYS A 130 -55.24 12.29 22.01
CA LYS A 130 -55.47 11.88 23.41
C LYS A 130 -55.54 13.08 24.35
N ASP A 131 -54.68 14.07 24.19
CA ASP A 131 -54.71 15.31 24.98
C ASP A 131 -56.00 16.10 24.73
N GLN A 132 -56.52 16.10 23.50
CA GLN A 132 -57.83 16.68 23.18
C GLN A 132 -58.97 15.92 23.85
N GLN A 133 -59.00 14.58 23.75
CA GLN A 133 -60.01 13.75 24.43
C GLN A 133 -59.98 13.90 25.95
N ILE A 134 -58.81 14.16 26.55
CA ILE A 134 -58.69 14.44 27.99
C ILE A 134 -59.30 15.81 28.30
N LYS A 135 -58.98 16.84 27.52
CA LYS A 135 -59.55 18.18 27.70
C LYS A 135 -61.07 18.23 27.52
N GLU A 136 -61.60 17.53 26.52
CA GLU A 136 -63.06 17.41 26.32
C GLU A 136 -63.74 16.78 27.53
N LYS A 137 -63.12 15.75 28.13
CA LYS A 137 -63.63 15.13 29.36
C LYS A 137 -63.51 16.05 30.58
N GLU A 138 -62.46 16.86 30.67
CA GLU A 138 -62.30 17.84 31.75
C GLU A 138 -63.36 18.95 31.66
N GLU A 139 -63.66 19.46 30.46
CA GLU A 139 -64.74 20.44 30.23
C GLU A 139 -66.13 19.86 30.51
N ASP A 140 -66.39 18.60 30.13
CA ASP A 140 -67.64 17.90 30.44
C ASP A 140 -67.82 17.67 31.95
N VAL A 141 -66.74 17.38 32.67
CA VAL A 141 -66.74 17.24 34.14
C VAL A 141 -66.94 18.59 34.82
N GLU A 142 -66.34 19.68 34.32
CA GLU A 142 -66.51 21.02 34.88
C GLU A 142 -67.97 21.52 34.69
N MET A 143 -68.61 21.18 33.56
CA MET A 143 -70.04 21.43 33.30
C MET A 143 -70.98 20.55 34.15
N GLU A 144 -70.59 19.33 34.50
CA GLU A 144 -71.32 18.49 35.47
C GLU A 144 -71.14 19.00 36.91
N GLU A 145 -69.95 19.48 37.28
CA GLU A 145 -69.69 20.10 38.58
C GLU A 145 -70.42 21.46 38.73
N GLU A 146 -70.56 22.27 37.67
CA GLU A 146 -71.41 23.47 37.70
C GLU A 146 -72.91 23.12 37.84
N LYS A 147 -73.38 21.99 37.29
CA LYS A 147 -74.74 21.50 37.55
C LYS A 147 -74.92 20.94 38.97
N GLN A 148 -73.92 20.24 39.51
CA GLN A 148 -73.97 19.72 40.88
C GLN A 148 -73.80 20.81 41.96
N THR A 149 -73.05 21.87 41.68
CA THR A 149 -72.90 23.03 42.59
C THR A 149 -74.02 24.06 42.42
N GLY A 150 -74.64 24.14 41.24
CA GLY A 150 -75.82 24.98 40.99
C GLY A 150 -77.12 24.46 41.62
N GLU A 151 -77.26 23.14 41.81
CA GLU A 151 -78.50 22.51 42.31
C GLU A 151 -78.43 22.00 43.76
N ASN A 152 -77.45 22.46 44.55
CA ASN A 152 -77.40 22.21 45.99
C ASN A 152 -77.05 23.47 46.81
N GLY A 153 -77.78 24.55 46.55
CA GLY A 153 -77.77 25.76 47.39
C GLY A 153 -78.36 25.59 48.80
N ARG A 154 -78.56 24.37 49.33
CA ARG A 154 -79.07 24.13 50.69
C ARG A 154 -78.64 22.79 51.30
N ARG A 155 -77.44 22.73 51.87
CA ARG A 155 -77.07 21.96 53.09
C ARG A 155 -75.58 22.19 53.33
N GLY A 156 -75.16 22.90 54.36
CA GLY A 156 -75.37 22.54 55.75
C GLY A 156 -74.08 21.89 56.27
N THR A 157 -73.23 22.71 56.88
CA THR A 157 -72.14 22.42 57.83
C THR A 157 -71.71 20.95 57.98
N ALA A 158 -70.47 20.64 57.58
CA ALA A 158 -69.70 19.53 58.15
C ALA A 158 -68.20 19.82 58.01
N GLU A 159 -67.67 20.58 58.98
CA GLU A 159 -66.27 20.46 59.35
C GLU A 159 -66.01 19.00 59.76
N GLY A 160 -65.08 18.33 59.08
CA GLY A 160 -64.56 17.05 59.57
C GLY A 160 -64.67 15.89 58.58
N TRP A 161 -63.83 15.89 57.56
CA TRP A 161 -63.10 14.70 57.08
C TRP A 161 -62.26 15.09 55.87
N THR A 162 -60.98 15.42 56.10
CA THR A 162 -59.83 15.19 55.19
C THR A 162 -58.62 15.95 55.74
N ARG A 163 -58.17 15.61 56.95
CA ARG A 163 -56.86 16.02 57.48
C ARG A 163 -55.96 14.78 57.62
N GLY A 164 -55.81 14.03 56.53
CA GLY A 164 -55.03 12.79 56.51
C GLY A 164 -54.77 12.22 55.13
N ARG A 165 -54.76 13.04 54.07
CA ARG A 165 -54.50 12.58 52.68
C ARG A 165 -53.54 13.49 51.92
N LYS A 166 -52.54 14.04 52.63
CA LYS A 166 -51.44 14.80 52.02
C LYS A 166 -50.07 14.12 52.17
N ASP A 167 -49.98 13.02 52.92
CA ASP A 167 -48.70 12.38 53.21
C ASP A 167 -48.38 11.20 52.27
N ASP A 168 -49.35 10.67 51.53
CA ASP A 168 -49.10 9.55 50.59
C ASP A 168 -48.52 10.00 49.24
N ALA A 169 -48.60 11.29 48.90
CA ALA A 169 -48.01 11.84 47.66
C ALA A 169 -46.51 12.15 47.81
N ALA A 170 -45.99 12.25 49.04
CA ALA A 170 -44.59 12.56 49.30
C ALA A 170 -43.67 11.32 49.21
N ASN A 171 -44.22 10.11 49.33
CA ASN A 171 -43.43 8.89 49.30
C ASN A 171 -43.14 8.36 47.89
N TRP A 172 -43.89 8.78 46.87
CA TRP A 172 -43.62 8.37 45.48
C TRP A 172 -42.48 9.14 44.80
N PHE A 173 -42.14 10.34 45.28
CA PHE A 173 -41.00 11.10 44.75
C PHE A 173 -39.66 10.72 45.40
N SER A 174 -39.67 10.05 46.55
CA SER A 174 -38.44 9.74 47.31
C SER A 174 -37.72 8.47 46.83
N ASP A 175 -38.41 7.53 46.18
CA ASP A 175 -37.78 6.30 45.66
C ASP A 175 -37.19 6.43 44.24
N ARG A 176 -37.50 7.50 43.49
CA ARG A 176 -36.93 7.69 42.15
C ARG A 176 -35.55 8.35 42.15
N GLN A 177 -35.10 8.92 43.27
CA GLN A 177 -33.77 9.55 43.39
C GLN A 177 -32.68 8.62 43.95
N SER A 178 -33.01 7.42 44.46
CA SER A 178 -32.02 6.43 44.91
C SER A 178 -31.62 5.43 43.81
N TYR A 179 -32.41 5.29 42.74
CA TYR A 179 -32.11 4.39 41.61
C TYR A 179 -31.35 5.02 40.44
N ASN A 180 -30.66 6.14 40.66
CA ASN A 180 -29.72 6.69 39.67
C ASN A 180 -28.35 7.06 40.24
N ARG A 181 -28.01 6.53 41.42
CA ARG A 181 -26.69 6.65 42.04
C ARG A 181 -26.14 5.26 42.32
N PHE A 182 -25.85 4.49 41.27
CA PHE A 182 -24.78 3.48 41.16
C PHE A 182 -25.04 2.65 39.88
N GLY A 183 -24.49 3.10 38.74
CA GLY A 183 -24.51 2.31 37.51
C GLY A 183 -24.20 3.08 36.23
N GLY A 184 -22.90 3.23 35.91
CA GLY A 184 -22.45 3.39 34.52
C GLY A 184 -22.06 4.80 34.08
N TRP A 185 -20.80 4.94 33.68
CA TRP A 185 -20.10 6.14 33.20
C TRP A 185 -20.83 6.85 32.03
N SER A 186 -20.81 8.17 31.93
CA SER A 186 -19.71 8.88 31.26
C SER A 186 -19.77 10.39 31.58
N LYS A 187 -18.67 10.92 32.13
CA LYS A 187 -18.45 12.36 32.25
C LYS A 187 -18.30 12.96 30.84
N GLY A 188 -19.27 13.77 30.39
CA GLY A 188 -18.96 14.98 29.64
C GLY A 188 -18.05 15.84 30.53
N ARG A 189 -16.89 16.28 30.07
CA ARG A 189 -16.70 17.41 29.16
C ARG A 189 -17.59 18.58 29.57
N ASP A 190 -16.92 19.70 29.86
CA ASP A 190 -17.44 21.01 30.24
C ASP A 190 -17.59 21.28 31.74
N ALA A 191 -16.44 21.51 32.38
CA ALA A 191 -16.28 22.54 33.41
C ALA A 191 -14.79 22.70 33.77
N LEU A 192 -14.10 23.62 33.11
CA LEU A 192 -13.03 24.40 33.76
C LEU A 192 -12.88 25.73 33.02
N ASP A 193 -13.69 26.64 33.53
CA ASP A 193 -13.62 28.07 33.37
C ASP A 193 -12.29 28.63 33.92
N SER A 194 -11.81 29.68 33.25
CA SER A 194 -11.00 30.78 33.77
C SER A 194 -9.74 30.52 34.63
N GLY A 195 -8.60 31.04 34.15
CA GLY A 195 -7.66 31.75 35.04
C GLY A 195 -6.17 31.54 34.80
N ARG A 196 -5.49 32.65 34.45
CA ARG A 196 -4.04 32.93 34.47
C ARG A 196 -3.25 32.38 33.28
N GLY A 197 -2.66 33.19 32.40
CA GLY A 197 -2.09 34.52 32.62
C GLY A 197 -0.70 34.40 33.23
N ASP A 198 0.29 34.51 32.35
CA ASP A 198 1.62 35.08 32.60
C ASP A 198 2.62 34.31 33.49
N THR A 199 3.58 33.64 32.86
CA THR A 199 5.02 33.96 33.05
C THR A 199 5.82 33.48 31.84
N GLY A 200 6.40 34.44 31.11
CA GLY A 200 7.50 34.18 30.20
C GLY A 200 8.83 33.90 30.92
N VAL A 201 9.80 33.54 30.09
CA VAL A 201 11.26 33.40 30.32
C VAL A 201 11.75 32.02 30.76
N GLY A 202 12.51 31.34 29.89
CA GLY A 202 13.38 30.23 30.30
C GLY A 202 13.83 29.19 29.26
N THR A 203 14.59 29.60 28.23
CA THR A 203 15.76 28.89 27.64
C THR A 203 15.73 27.37 27.32
N GLY A 204 15.88 27.03 26.03
CA GLY A 204 16.76 25.95 25.58
C GLY A 204 16.12 24.67 25.00
N PRO A 205 16.76 23.99 24.03
CA PRO A 205 16.08 23.39 22.87
C PRO A 205 16.09 21.86 22.86
N HIS A 206 15.01 21.18 22.49
CA HIS A 206 15.07 19.84 21.88
C HIS A 206 13.77 19.47 21.16
N ALA A 207 13.95 19.06 19.90
CA ALA A 207 13.19 18.07 19.14
C ALA A 207 11.67 18.25 18.99
N ALA A 208 11.29 18.45 17.73
CA ALA A 208 9.94 18.36 17.20
C ALA A 208 9.22 17.08 17.66
N GLY A 209 7.98 17.26 18.10
CA GLY A 209 7.03 16.17 18.23
C GLY A 209 6.45 15.78 16.88
N VAL A 210 6.38 14.47 16.62
CA VAL A 210 5.17 13.82 16.12
C VAL A 210 5.08 12.49 16.86
N THR A 211 3.93 12.28 17.48
CA THR A 211 3.57 11.15 18.33
C THR A 211 3.35 9.87 17.53
N ASP A 212 3.99 8.79 17.98
CA ASP A 212 3.79 7.40 17.54
C ASP A 212 2.35 6.92 17.79
N TYR A 213 1.50 6.96 16.77
CA TYR A 213 0.20 6.28 16.78
C TYR A 213 0.07 5.12 15.77
N ASP A 214 1.08 4.89 14.92
CA ASP A 214 1.03 3.84 13.87
C ASP A 214 1.79 2.55 14.21
N ALA A 215 2.50 2.48 15.34
CA ALA A 215 3.30 1.31 15.70
C ALA A 215 2.49 0.19 16.40
N VAL A 216 1.27 0.45 16.86
CA VAL A 216 0.46 -0.52 17.62
C VAL A 216 -0.44 -1.37 16.70
N TYR A 217 -0.69 -0.94 15.46
CA TYR A 217 -1.57 -1.68 14.52
C TYR A 217 -0.85 -2.68 13.61
N ARG A 218 0.49 -2.73 13.58
CA ARG A 218 1.23 -3.67 12.71
C ARG A 218 1.51 -5.04 13.32
N LEU A 219 1.26 -5.25 14.61
CA LEU A 219 1.52 -6.54 15.25
C LEU A 219 0.27 -7.44 15.40
N SER A 220 -0.94 -6.94 15.13
CA SER A 220 -2.16 -7.75 15.24
C SER A 220 -2.61 -8.43 13.93
N TYR A 221 -1.95 -8.17 12.80
CA TYR A 221 -2.33 -8.77 11.50
C TYR A 221 -1.46 -9.97 11.10
N GLN A 222 -0.22 -10.06 11.61
CA GLN A 222 0.64 -11.22 11.35
C GLN A 222 0.32 -12.43 12.22
N GLU A 223 -0.29 -12.24 13.40
CA GLU A 223 -0.68 -13.35 14.30
C GLU A 223 -2.00 -14.03 13.91
N ALA A 224 -2.77 -13.43 12.99
CA ALA A 224 -4.05 -13.96 12.52
C ALA A 224 -3.96 -14.84 11.27
N LEU A 225 -2.79 -14.89 10.61
CA LEU A 225 -2.58 -15.66 9.38
C LEU A 225 -1.88 -17.02 9.59
N GLU A 226 -1.49 -17.36 10.82
CA GLU A 226 -0.80 -18.62 11.18
C GLU A 226 -1.63 -19.56 12.09
N ARG A 227 -2.96 -19.40 12.14
CA ARG A 227 -3.89 -20.37 12.76
C ARG A 227 -4.98 -20.77 11.79
#